data_AF-A0A1V1NSP8-F1
#
_entry.id   AF-A0A1V1NSP8-F1
#
_cell.length_a   1.000
_cell.length_b   1.000
_cell.length_c   1.000
_cell.angle_alpha   90.00
_cell.angle_beta   90.00
_cell.angle_gamma   90.00
#
_symmetry.space_group_name_H-M   'P 1'
#
loop_
_entity.id
_entity.type
_entity.pdbx_description
1 polymer ?
#
loop_
_entity_poly.entity_id
_entity_poly.type
_entity_poly.pdbx_seq_one_letter_code
_entity_poly.pdbx_strand_id
1 'polypeptide(L)'
;MLHVFNGFTLTLLFTTYDAFSSRIPDTNQTKCYDNEKEIPCPGPGEDFYGQDGNYVINPQSFTKLDDQGNDLPDSATEWTMVRDNVTGLIWEVKTDDGSIHDKDNKYTWYDSNPETNGGNAGMNGDGTDTEDFIKAINDSNYGGFSDWRLPTTKELKCIVNYEKINLFINTSYFPEKNSEFYWSSTSNAGRNLNAWGINFNYGSALAIAKTHSCCIRIVRGQRRLLDNSDNLLINNGEAVTDICTGLMWQRESLALKKTWQSAIEYCENLSMSGYNDWRLPTLKELRSIVDLSKSGPAINEEFFYNNMLDFYWASTSVMSHNGHAWGVLFGTGND
;
A
#
# COMPACT_ATOMS: atom_id res chain seq x y z
N MET A 1 46.07 52.24 6.68
CA MET A 1 45.56 51.17 7.56
C MET A 1 44.24 50.71 6.93
N LEU A 2 44.30 49.73 6.03
CA LEU A 2 43.14 49.18 5.33
C LEU A 2 42.49 48.12 6.24
N HIS A 3 41.20 48.25 6.52
CA HIS A 3 40.40 47.14 7.02
C HIS A 3 39.68 46.47 5.83
N VAL A 4 39.98 45.19 5.67
CA VAL A 4 39.35 44.28 4.70
C VAL A 4 38.03 43.79 5.29
N PHE A 5 36.94 43.90 4.54
CA PHE A 5 35.72 43.13 4.79
C PHE A 5 35.72 41.90 3.86
N ASN A 6 35.74 40.71 4.46
CA ASN A 6 35.57 39.44 3.74
C ASN A 6 34.08 39.28 3.37
N GLY A 7 33.78 39.26 2.08
CA GLY A 7 32.47 38.83 1.57
C GLY A 7 32.42 37.31 1.48
N PHE A 8 31.55 36.68 2.28
CA PHE A 8 31.13 35.30 2.04
C PHE A 8 29.97 35.32 1.04
N THR A 9 30.17 34.77 -0.15
CA THR A 9 29.10 34.40 -1.07
C THR A 9 28.40 33.15 -0.54
N LEU A 10 27.16 33.30 -0.08
CA LEU A 10 26.26 32.20 0.25
C LEU A 10 25.68 31.65 -1.05
N THR A 11 26.21 30.53 -1.53
CA THR A 11 25.60 29.77 -2.63
C THR A 11 24.40 29.02 -2.07
N LEU A 12 23.19 29.55 -2.24
CA LEU A 12 21.96 28.78 -2.05
C LEU A 12 21.88 27.72 -3.15
N LEU A 13 22.23 26.48 -2.79
CA LEU A 13 21.84 25.30 -3.54
C LEU A 13 20.32 25.16 -3.39
N PHE A 14 19.57 25.64 -4.38
CA PHE A 14 18.19 25.19 -4.56
C PHE A 14 18.26 23.75 -5.06
N THR A 15 18.20 22.79 -4.13
CA THR A 15 17.73 21.46 -4.50
C THR A 15 16.29 21.62 -4.93
N THR A 16 16.03 21.53 -6.23
CA THR A 16 14.69 21.31 -6.74
C THR A 16 14.23 19.96 -6.20
N TYR A 17 13.57 19.97 -5.04
CA TYR A 17 12.70 18.88 -4.67
C TYR A 17 11.58 18.92 -5.71
N ASP A 18 11.64 18.04 -6.70
CA ASP A 18 10.43 17.70 -7.42
C ASP A 18 9.46 17.19 -6.35
N ALA A 19 8.44 17.99 -6.06
CA ALA A 19 7.33 17.61 -5.21
C ALA A 19 6.49 16.57 -5.98
N PHE A 20 7.06 15.37 -6.17
CA PHE A 20 6.28 14.20 -6.52
C PHE A 20 5.53 13.81 -5.25
N SER A 21 4.30 14.31 -5.11
CA SER A 21 3.31 13.70 -4.23
C SER A 21 3.31 12.19 -4.54
N SER A 22 3.64 11.37 -3.54
CA SER A 22 3.64 9.92 -3.69
C SER A 22 2.19 9.47 -3.82
N ARG A 23 1.78 9.10 -5.03
CA ARG A 23 0.41 8.71 -5.28
C ARG A 23 0.20 7.27 -4.86
N ILE A 24 -0.96 6.96 -4.31
CA ILE A 24 -1.37 5.57 -4.05
C ILE A 24 -1.84 5.00 -5.39
N PRO A 25 -1.30 3.86 -5.86
CA PRO A 25 -1.83 3.22 -7.06
C PRO A 25 -3.28 2.82 -6.84
N ASP A 26 -4.11 3.01 -7.84
CA ASP A 26 -5.51 2.61 -7.85
C ASP A 26 -5.69 1.11 -7.61
N THR A 27 -6.91 0.69 -7.27
CA THR A 27 -7.23 -0.75 -7.22
C THR A 27 -7.31 -1.39 -8.61
N ASN A 28 -7.34 -0.57 -9.66
CA ASN A 28 -7.60 -0.90 -11.07
C ASN A 28 -9.04 -1.36 -11.33
N GLN A 29 -9.96 -1.15 -10.40
CA GLN A 29 -11.35 -1.50 -10.64
C GLN A 29 -12.00 -0.48 -11.57
N THR A 30 -12.50 -0.94 -12.72
CA THR A 30 -13.17 -0.08 -13.72
C THR A 30 -14.65 -0.39 -13.91
N LYS A 31 -15.20 -1.25 -13.06
CA LYS A 31 -16.58 -1.75 -13.14
C LYS A 31 -17.37 -1.29 -11.92
N CYS A 32 -18.67 -1.09 -12.10
CA CYS A 32 -19.58 -0.67 -11.05
C CYS A 32 -20.63 -1.75 -10.78
N TYR A 33 -21.16 -1.76 -9.57
CA TYR A 33 -22.04 -2.81 -9.06
C TYR A 33 -23.20 -2.19 -8.28
N ASP A 34 -24.35 -2.86 -8.32
CA ASP A 34 -25.45 -2.66 -7.37
C ASP A 34 -25.42 -3.78 -6.31
N ASN A 35 -26.49 -3.90 -5.52
CA ASN A 35 -26.58 -4.93 -4.48
C ASN A 35 -26.71 -6.37 -5.04
N GLU A 36 -26.92 -6.55 -6.35
CA GLU A 36 -27.25 -7.84 -6.97
C GLU A 36 -26.27 -8.26 -8.07
N LYS A 37 -25.64 -7.32 -8.79
CA LYS A 37 -24.86 -7.59 -10.01
C LYS A 37 -23.96 -6.42 -10.43
N GLU A 38 -23.13 -6.69 -11.45
CA GLU A 38 -22.44 -5.66 -12.24
C GLU A 38 -23.45 -4.80 -13.02
N ILE A 39 -23.24 -3.49 -13.03
CA ILE A 39 -24.03 -2.49 -13.74
C ILE A 39 -23.12 -1.58 -14.57
N PRO A 40 -23.63 -0.89 -15.61
CA PRO A 40 -22.95 0.26 -16.18
C PRO A 40 -22.64 1.28 -15.06
N CYS A 41 -21.46 1.92 -15.12
CA CYS A 41 -21.12 2.90 -14.11
C CYS A 41 -22.12 4.08 -14.13
N PRO A 42 -22.81 4.33 -13.00
CA PRO A 42 -23.83 5.37 -12.92
C PRO A 42 -23.22 6.76 -13.08
N GLY A 43 -24.04 7.75 -13.44
CA GLY A 43 -23.68 9.16 -13.53
C GLY A 43 -24.03 9.95 -12.26
N PRO A 44 -23.55 11.21 -12.13
CA PRO A 44 -23.83 12.04 -10.96
C PRO A 44 -25.32 12.15 -10.65
N GLY A 45 -25.70 11.84 -9.40
CA GLY A 45 -27.09 11.87 -8.92
C GLY A 45 -27.88 10.57 -9.14
N GLU A 46 -27.31 9.57 -9.80
CA GLU A 46 -27.88 8.22 -9.88
C GLU A 46 -27.42 7.36 -8.67
N ASP A 47 -28.24 6.38 -8.31
CA ASP A 47 -27.90 5.42 -7.26
C ASP A 47 -26.56 4.74 -7.55
N PHE A 48 -25.74 4.58 -6.51
CA PHE A 48 -24.39 4.00 -6.57
C PHE A 48 -23.35 4.77 -7.40
N TYR A 49 -23.59 6.04 -7.77
CA TYR A 49 -22.54 6.92 -8.28
C TYR A 49 -21.52 7.26 -7.20
N GLY A 50 -20.24 7.07 -7.49
CA GLY A 50 -19.13 7.33 -6.57
C GLY A 50 -18.35 6.07 -6.15
N GLN A 51 -18.54 4.96 -6.86
CA GLN A 51 -17.73 3.74 -6.70
C GLN A 51 -16.33 3.94 -7.29
N ASP A 52 -15.43 3.01 -6.96
CA ASP A 52 -14.07 2.98 -7.52
C ASP A 52 -14.08 3.05 -9.07
N GLY A 53 -14.93 2.24 -9.70
CA GLY A 53 -15.09 2.22 -11.16
C GLY A 53 -15.63 3.50 -11.81
N ASN A 54 -16.14 4.45 -11.02
CA ASN A 54 -16.53 5.78 -11.53
C ASN A 54 -15.32 6.70 -11.75
N TYR A 55 -14.16 6.37 -11.18
CA TYR A 55 -12.97 7.21 -11.23
C TYR A 55 -11.78 6.49 -11.86
N VAL A 56 -10.83 7.26 -12.38
CA VAL A 56 -9.53 6.77 -12.83
C VAL A 56 -8.47 7.57 -12.11
N ILE A 57 -8.07 7.12 -10.92
CA ILE A 57 -7.20 7.86 -10.00
C ILE A 57 -5.89 7.10 -9.84
N ASN A 58 -4.84 7.54 -10.52
CA ASN A 58 -3.51 6.91 -10.44
C ASN A 58 -3.54 5.42 -10.80
N PRO A 59 -4.05 5.05 -11.99
CA PRO A 59 -4.10 3.65 -12.41
C PRO A 59 -2.71 3.01 -12.29
N GLN A 60 -2.67 1.73 -11.90
CA GLN A 60 -1.41 1.01 -11.78
C GLN A 60 -0.63 1.09 -13.10
N SER A 61 0.62 1.52 -13.02
CA SER A 61 1.49 1.70 -14.16
C SER A 61 2.85 1.11 -13.84
N PHE A 62 3.35 0.24 -14.71
CA PHE A 62 4.58 -0.50 -14.49
C PHE A 62 5.52 -0.37 -15.68
N THR A 63 6.83 -0.42 -15.43
CA THR A 63 7.88 -0.53 -16.45
C THR A 63 8.70 -1.78 -16.17
N LYS A 64 8.93 -2.61 -17.20
CA LYS A 64 9.83 -3.76 -17.13
C LYS A 64 11.28 -3.28 -17.11
N LEU A 65 12.13 -3.90 -16.30
CA LEU A 65 13.56 -3.55 -16.22
C LEU A 65 14.45 -4.79 -16.41
N ASP A 66 15.59 -4.60 -17.06
CA ASP A 66 16.63 -5.62 -17.18
C ASP A 66 17.42 -5.83 -15.87
N ASP A 67 18.45 -6.68 -15.89
CA ASP A 67 19.29 -7.01 -14.74
C ASP A 67 20.28 -5.90 -14.34
N GLN A 68 20.26 -4.75 -15.02
CA GLN A 68 21.00 -3.54 -14.65
C GLN A 68 20.06 -2.38 -14.27
N GLY A 69 18.76 -2.62 -14.28
CA GLY A 69 17.75 -1.60 -13.98
C GLY A 69 17.43 -0.65 -15.14
N ASN A 70 17.79 -0.99 -16.39
CA ASN A 70 17.41 -0.20 -17.55
C ASN A 70 15.97 -0.52 -17.98
N ASP A 71 15.26 0.50 -18.46
CA ASP A 71 13.91 0.36 -18.99
C ASP A 71 13.86 -0.57 -20.22
N LEU A 72 12.93 -1.51 -20.20
CA LEU A 72 12.61 -2.40 -21.29
C LEU A 72 11.27 -2.01 -21.93
N PRO A 73 11.06 -2.26 -23.23
CA PRO A 73 9.78 -2.03 -23.87
C PRO A 73 8.70 -2.98 -23.33
N ASP A 74 7.43 -2.59 -23.40
CA ASP A 74 6.29 -3.43 -22.97
C ASP A 74 6.27 -4.82 -23.65
N SER A 75 6.76 -4.88 -24.89
CA SER A 75 6.88 -6.10 -25.69
C SER A 75 8.01 -7.04 -25.26
N ALA A 76 8.85 -6.65 -24.29
CA ALA A 76 9.90 -7.52 -23.77
C ALA A 76 9.30 -8.82 -23.21
N THR A 77 9.87 -9.95 -23.59
CA THR A 77 9.43 -11.28 -23.14
C THR A 77 10.12 -11.71 -21.85
N GLU A 78 11.24 -11.08 -21.50
CA GLU A 78 12.04 -11.36 -20.31
C GLU A 78 12.41 -10.05 -19.61
N TRP A 79 12.36 -10.03 -18.29
CA TRP A 79 12.77 -8.89 -17.45
C TRP A 79 13.05 -9.38 -16.03
N THR A 80 13.97 -8.71 -15.33
CA THR A 80 14.43 -9.10 -13.99
C THR A 80 13.68 -8.36 -12.89
N MET A 81 13.31 -7.11 -13.14
CA MET A 81 12.65 -6.26 -12.16
C MET A 81 11.49 -5.50 -12.79
N VAL A 82 10.60 -4.98 -11.95
CA VAL A 82 9.49 -4.12 -12.37
C VAL A 82 9.50 -2.84 -11.55
N ARG A 83 9.53 -1.69 -12.22
CA ARG A 83 9.28 -0.40 -11.59
C ARG A 83 7.80 -0.10 -11.58
N ASP A 84 7.25 0.23 -10.41
CA ASP A 84 5.96 0.88 -10.27
C ASP A 84 6.14 2.38 -10.54
N ASN A 85 5.54 2.87 -11.62
CA ASN A 85 5.67 4.26 -12.06
C ASN A 85 4.87 5.24 -11.18
N VAL A 86 3.93 4.76 -10.37
CA VAL A 86 3.13 5.57 -9.46
C VAL A 86 3.90 5.83 -8.16
N THR A 87 4.50 4.77 -7.58
CA THR A 87 5.24 4.87 -6.32
C THR A 87 6.73 5.19 -6.51
N GLY A 88 7.29 4.81 -7.68
CA GLY A 88 8.72 4.82 -7.95
C GLY A 88 9.48 3.62 -7.38
N LEU A 89 8.79 2.68 -6.72
CA LEU A 89 9.38 1.48 -6.16
C LEU A 89 9.76 0.48 -7.26
N ILE A 90 10.85 -0.25 -7.04
CA ILE A 90 11.27 -1.34 -7.93
C ILE A 90 11.10 -2.66 -7.20
N TRP A 91 10.48 -3.62 -7.86
CA TRP A 91 10.09 -4.91 -7.34
C TRP A 91 10.85 -6.03 -8.03
N GLU A 92 11.23 -7.04 -7.26
CA GLU A 92 11.71 -8.31 -7.80
C GLU A 92 10.63 -9.00 -8.62
N VAL A 93 11.04 -9.62 -9.73
CA VAL A 93 10.24 -10.60 -10.47
C VAL A 93 10.70 -11.99 -10.05
N LYS A 94 9.72 -12.86 -9.74
CA LYS A 94 10.02 -14.23 -9.32
C LYS A 94 10.32 -15.11 -10.52
N THR A 95 11.00 -16.21 -10.28
CA THR A 95 11.30 -17.26 -11.27
C THR A 95 10.63 -18.59 -10.88
N ASP A 96 10.74 -19.60 -11.72
CA ASP A 96 10.31 -20.99 -11.47
C ASP A 96 11.42 -21.95 -11.94
N ASP A 97 12.58 -21.86 -11.27
CA ASP A 97 13.86 -22.42 -11.71
C ASP A 97 14.73 -23.03 -10.60
N GLY A 98 14.22 -23.10 -9.37
CA GLY A 98 14.93 -23.57 -8.18
C GLY A 98 16.04 -22.64 -7.68
N SER A 99 16.18 -21.43 -8.24
CA SER A 99 17.11 -20.43 -7.74
C SER A 99 16.61 -19.82 -6.42
N ILE A 100 17.39 -18.90 -5.85
CA ILE A 100 16.95 -18.12 -4.68
C ILE A 100 15.70 -17.26 -4.98
N HIS A 101 15.46 -16.91 -6.25
CA HIS A 101 14.31 -16.12 -6.71
C HIS A 101 13.08 -16.95 -7.04
N ASP A 102 13.14 -18.27 -6.84
CA ASP A 102 12.06 -19.18 -7.14
C ASP A 102 10.78 -18.81 -6.35
N LYS A 103 9.66 -18.82 -7.05
CA LYS A 103 8.34 -18.51 -6.51
C LYS A 103 7.89 -19.45 -5.39
N ASP A 104 8.43 -20.67 -5.32
CA ASP A 104 8.05 -21.70 -4.34
C ASP A 104 8.90 -21.63 -3.06
N ASN A 105 9.94 -20.79 -3.03
CA ASN A 105 10.75 -20.58 -1.83
C ASN A 105 9.96 -19.90 -0.71
N LYS A 106 10.06 -20.45 0.51
CA LYS A 106 9.36 -19.97 1.70
C LYS A 106 10.31 -19.76 2.86
N TYR A 107 10.02 -18.74 3.66
CA TYR A 107 10.89 -18.26 4.72
C TYR A 107 10.09 -17.96 5.99
N THR A 108 10.66 -18.24 7.16
CA THR A 108 10.10 -17.72 8.42
C THR A 108 10.34 -16.22 8.53
N TRP A 109 9.51 -15.54 9.33
CA TRP A 109 9.68 -14.12 9.59
C TRP A 109 10.71 -13.92 10.71
N TYR A 110 11.75 -13.15 10.43
CA TYR A 110 12.80 -12.78 11.38
C TYR A 110 13.30 -11.34 11.18
N ASP A 111 13.43 -10.61 12.29
CA ASP A 111 14.01 -9.27 12.35
C ASP A 111 14.79 -9.12 13.66
N SER A 112 16.13 -9.16 13.56
CA SER A 112 17.03 -9.02 14.70
C SER A 112 16.99 -7.64 15.36
N ASN A 113 16.46 -6.60 14.68
CA ASN A 113 16.44 -5.24 15.19
C ASN A 113 15.26 -5.02 16.16
N PRO A 114 15.51 -4.74 17.45
CA PRO A 114 14.45 -4.54 18.46
C PRO A 114 13.56 -3.33 18.17
N GLU A 115 14.04 -2.34 17.42
CA GLU A 115 13.28 -1.13 17.08
C GLU A 115 12.20 -1.40 16.02
N THR A 116 12.35 -2.45 15.21
CA THR A 116 11.45 -2.74 14.08
C THR A 116 10.71 -4.07 14.22
N ASN A 117 11.16 -4.96 15.11
CA ASN A 117 10.55 -6.29 15.25
C ASN A 117 9.24 -6.32 16.06
N GLY A 118 8.80 -5.18 16.61
CA GLY A 118 7.57 -5.07 17.40
C GLY A 118 7.61 -5.89 18.69
N GLY A 119 8.79 -6.03 19.31
CA GLY A 119 8.99 -6.70 20.59
C GLY A 119 9.18 -8.21 20.52
N ASN A 120 9.27 -8.80 19.33
CA ASN A 120 9.63 -10.19 19.14
C ASN A 120 10.35 -10.38 17.81
N ALA A 121 11.58 -10.89 17.85
CA ALA A 121 12.41 -11.05 16.65
C ALA A 121 11.86 -12.07 15.64
N GLY A 122 10.91 -12.92 16.02
CA GLY A 122 10.39 -13.98 15.17
C GLY A 122 11.19 -15.28 15.28
N MET A 123 11.15 -16.09 14.23
CA MET A 123 11.76 -17.41 14.20
C MET A 123 13.02 -17.37 13.33
N ASN A 124 14.18 -17.44 13.98
CA ASN A 124 15.46 -17.60 13.29
C ASN A 124 15.46 -18.94 12.55
N GLY A 125 15.72 -18.88 11.25
CA GLY A 125 15.67 -20.03 10.35
C GLY A 125 17.04 -20.60 9.99
N ASP A 126 18.14 -20.01 10.49
CA ASP A 126 19.53 -20.40 10.20
C ASP A 126 19.77 -20.63 8.69
N GLY A 127 19.54 -19.59 7.89
CA GLY A 127 19.60 -19.59 6.43
C GLY A 127 18.24 -19.67 5.73
N THR A 128 17.13 -19.77 6.47
CA THR A 128 15.76 -19.93 5.93
C THR A 128 14.74 -18.91 6.46
N ASP A 129 15.21 -17.76 6.91
CA ASP A 129 14.35 -16.64 7.33
C ASP A 129 14.48 -15.39 6.43
N THR A 130 13.60 -14.41 6.67
CA THR A 130 13.54 -13.17 5.91
C THR A 130 14.85 -12.37 5.95
N GLU A 131 15.57 -12.33 7.07
CA GLU A 131 16.78 -11.53 7.21
C GLU A 131 17.94 -12.15 6.42
N ASP A 132 18.09 -13.48 6.51
CA ASP A 132 19.08 -14.23 5.73
C ASP A 132 18.84 -14.12 4.23
N PHE A 133 17.57 -14.22 3.79
CA PHE A 133 17.20 -14.03 2.40
C PHE A 133 17.58 -12.64 1.89
N ILE A 134 17.18 -11.58 2.60
CA ILE A 134 17.50 -10.19 2.23
C ILE A 134 19.02 -9.99 2.16
N LYS A 135 19.77 -10.55 3.12
CA LYS A 135 21.23 -10.49 3.12
C LYS A 135 21.82 -11.15 1.88
N ALA A 136 21.40 -12.38 1.55
CA ALA A 136 21.91 -13.11 0.39
C ALA A 136 21.65 -12.36 -0.94
N ILE A 137 20.47 -11.76 -1.08
CA ILE A 137 20.12 -10.96 -2.27
C ILE A 137 21.03 -9.73 -2.39
N ASN A 138 21.24 -9.00 -1.30
CA ASN A 138 22.08 -7.80 -1.33
C ASN A 138 23.57 -8.14 -1.54
N ASP A 139 24.07 -9.22 -0.94
CA ASP A 139 25.45 -9.69 -1.13
C ASP A 139 25.72 -10.11 -2.59
N SER A 140 24.70 -10.60 -3.30
CA SER A 140 24.79 -10.99 -4.71
C SER A 140 24.66 -9.81 -5.70
N ASN A 141 24.38 -8.58 -5.20
CA ASN A 141 24.08 -7.41 -6.02
C ASN A 141 22.99 -7.68 -7.07
N TYR A 142 21.90 -8.34 -6.67
CA TYR A 142 20.80 -8.67 -7.57
C TYR A 142 20.29 -7.45 -8.35
N GLY A 143 20.24 -7.56 -9.67
CA GLY A 143 19.83 -6.46 -10.55
C GLY A 143 20.81 -5.27 -10.58
N GLY A 144 22.07 -5.45 -10.12
CA GLY A 144 23.04 -4.37 -9.95
C GLY A 144 22.86 -3.57 -8.66
N PHE A 145 22.06 -4.04 -7.70
CA PHE A 145 21.66 -3.30 -6.51
C PHE A 145 21.82 -4.10 -5.21
N SER A 146 22.09 -3.38 -4.12
CA SER A 146 22.34 -3.95 -2.78
C SER A 146 21.55 -3.26 -1.66
N ASP A 147 20.46 -2.58 -2.02
CA ASP A 147 19.53 -1.87 -1.12
C ASP A 147 18.12 -2.50 -1.13
N TRP A 148 18.05 -3.79 -1.46
CA TRP A 148 16.82 -4.57 -1.40
C TRP A 148 16.36 -4.78 0.05
N ARG A 149 15.05 -4.77 0.22
CA ARG A 149 14.41 -4.93 1.53
C ARG A 149 13.06 -5.62 1.40
N LEU A 150 12.59 -6.16 2.52
CA LEU A 150 11.21 -6.60 2.64
C LEU A 150 10.28 -5.36 2.56
N PRO A 151 9.19 -5.39 1.78
CA PRO A 151 8.25 -4.29 1.67
C PRO A 151 7.44 -4.13 2.96
N THR A 152 7.00 -2.92 3.27
CA THR A 152 5.97 -2.74 4.30
C THR A 152 4.62 -3.24 3.80
N THR A 153 3.65 -3.45 4.69
CA THR A 153 2.31 -3.89 4.26
C THR A 153 1.68 -2.90 3.27
N LYS A 154 1.90 -1.59 3.45
CA LYS A 154 1.36 -0.55 2.56
C LYS A 154 2.02 -0.58 1.18
N GLU A 155 3.33 -0.79 1.12
CA GLU A 155 4.04 -0.97 -0.15
C GLU A 155 3.57 -2.23 -0.88
N LEU A 156 3.49 -3.37 -0.19
CA LEU A 156 3.06 -4.62 -0.81
C LEU A 156 1.61 -4.55 -1.31
N LYS A 157 0.76 -3.75 -0.64
CA LYS A 157 -0.61 -3.48 -1.09
C LYS A 157 -0.67 -2.71 -2.42
N CYS A 158 0.33 -1.88 -2.73
CA CYS A 158 0.36 -1.06 -3.94
C CYS A 158 0.31 -1.91 -5.23
N ILE A 159 0.91 -3.10 -5.21
CA ILE A 159 0.94 -4.02 -6.37
C ILE A 159 -0.27 -4.97 -6.47
N VAL A 160 -1.18 -4.94 -5.49
CA VAL A 160 -2.41 -5.75 -5.52
C VAL A 160 -3.37 -5.20 -6.58
N ASN A 161 -3.89 -6.04 -7.47
CA ASN A 161 -4.83 -5.66 -8.53
C ASN A 161 -6.21 -6.26 -8.26
N TYR A 162 -7.25 -5.43 -8.16
CA TYR A 162 -8.63 -5.82 -7.86
C TYR A 162 -9.52 -5.99 -9.09
N GLU A 163 -9.00 -5.78 -10.30
CA GLU A 163 -9.69 -6.03 -11.58
C GLU A 163 -9.84 -7.53 -11.88
N LYS A 164 -9.12 -8.39 -11.16
CA LYS A 164 -9.06 -9.83 -11.42
C LYS A 164 -9.55 -10.64 -10.21
N ILE A 165 -10.31 -11.70 -10.49
CA ILE A 165 -10.75 -12.69 -9.50
C ILE A 165 -9.66 -13.77 -9.37
N ASN A 166 -9.29 -14.13 -8.14
CA ASN A 166 -8.36 -15.22 -7.77
C ASN A 166 -6.87 -15.04 -8.16
N LEU A 167 -6.49 -13.90 -8.74
CA LEU A 167 -5.10 -13.54 -9.08
C LEU A 167 -4.95 -12.03 -8.90
N PHE A 168 -4.82 -11.58 -7.64
CA PHE A 168 -4.82 -10.15 -7.30
C PHE A 168 -3.47 -9.46 -7.61
N ILE A 169 -2.88 -9.74 -8.76
CA ILE A 169 -1.61 -9.15 -9.23
C ILE A 169 -1.59 -9.05 -10.76
N ASN A 170 -0.88 -8.04 -11.30
CA ASN A 170 -0.77 -7.88 -12.74
C ASN A 170 0.23 -8.88 -13.36
N THR A 171 -0.30 -9.99 -13.88
CA THR A 171 0.50 -11.08 -14.48
C THR A 171 1.29 -10.71 -15.73
N SER A 172 1.03 -9.55 -16.37
CA SER A 172 1.85 -9.08 -17.49
C SER A 172 3.22 -8.53 -17.04
N TYR A 173 3.36 -8.21 -15.75
CA TYR A 173 4.58 -7.70 -15.12
C TYR A 173 5.09 -8.65 -14.02
N PHE A 174 4.20 -9.40 -13.37
CA PHE A 174 4.51 -10.42 -12.37
C PHE A 174 4.04 -11.79 -12.86
N PRO A 175 4.79 -12.46 -13.77
CA PRO A 175 4.32 -13.62 -14.51
C PRO A 175 4.11 -14.85 -13.62
N GLU A 176 4.92 -14.98 -12.57
CA GLU A 176 4.86 -16.12 -11.65
C GLU A 176 3.67 -16.03 -10.70
N LYS A 177 2.76 -17.01 -10.85
CA LYS A 177 1.39 -16.98 -10.31
C LYS A 177 1.26 -17.48 -8.88
N ASN A 178 2.35 -17.63 -8.13
CA ASN A 178 2.23 -18.08 -6.75
C ASN A 178 1.43 -17.04 -5.94
N SER A 179 0.14 -17.32 -5.73
CA SER A 179 -0.85 -16.41 -5.15
C SER A 179 -0.99 -16.61 -3.64
N GLU A 180 0.03 -17.18 -3.00
CA GLU A 180 0.07 -17.41 -1.56
C GLU A 180 0.22 -16.12 -0.72
N PHE A 181 0.45 -16.31 0.58
CA PHE A 181 0.77 -15.24 1.51
C PHE A 181 2.24 -14.79 1.35
N TYR A 182 2.44 -13.48 1.22
CA TYR A 182 3.74 -12.84 1.12
C TYR A 182 4.00 -11.98 2.35
N TRP A 183 5.13 -12.22 3.01
CA TRP A 183 5.55 -11.45 4.16
C TRP A 183 5.76 -9.97 3.82
N SER A 184 5.39 -9.10 4.78
CA SER A 184 5.86 -7.73 4.84
C SER A 184 6.81 -7.54 6.03
N SER A 185 7.53 -6.43 6.07
CA SER A 185 8.38 -6.04 7.20
C SER A 185 7.60 -5.53 8.42
N THR A 186 6.27 -5.47 8.35
CA THR A 186 5.44 -4.89 9.39
C THR A 186 5.08 -5.93 10.45
N SER A 187 5.61 -5.78 11.67
CA SER A 187 5.19 -6.58 12.84
C SER A 187 3.77 -6.22 13.29
N ASN A 188 3.04 -7.15 13.92
CA ASN A 188 1.69 -6.86 14.42
C ASN A 188 1.74 -6.29 15.84
N ALA A 189 1.32 -5.04 16.01
CA ALA A 189 1.34 -4.35 17.30
C ALA A 189 0.43 -4.98 18.37
N GLY A 190 -0.74 -5.52 17.98
CA GLY A 190 -1.67 -6.17 18.90
C GLY A 190 -1.25 -7.58 19.33
N ARG A 191 -0.37 -8.24 18.56
CA ARG A 191 0.10 -9.61 18.75
C ARG A 191 1.54 -9.74 18.25
N ASN A 192 2.51 -9.44 19.10
CA ASN A 192 3.94 -9.39 18.73
C ASN A 192 4.53 -10.70 18.14
N LEU A 193 3.89 -11.86 18.39
CA LEU A 193 4.24 -13.14 17.77
C LEU A 193 3.82 -13.25 16.29
N ASN A 194 3.05 -12.29 15.79
CA ASN A 194 2.56 -12.24 14.42
C ASN A 194 3.21 -11.10 13.63
N ALA A 195 3.29 -11.27 12.31
CA ALA A 195 3.67 -10.23 11.36
C ALA A 195 2.62 -10.14 10.25
N TRP A 196 2.54 -8.98 9.61
CA TRP A 196 1.61 -8.70 8.52
C TRP A 196 2.16 -9.15 7.18
N GLY A 197 1.25 -9.46 6.26
CA GLY A 197 1.55 -9.74 4.86
C GLY A 197 0.28 -9.65 4.02
N ILE A 198 0.44 -9.91 2.72
CA ILE A 198 -0.67 -9.91 1.74
C ILE A 198 -0.88 -11.33 1.23
N ASN A 199 -2.12 -11.80 1.25
CA ASN A 199 -2.50 -13.03 0.57
C ASN A 199 -3.03 -12.73 -0.83
N PHE A 200 -2.28 -13.08 -1.88
CA PHE A 200 -2.64 -12.75 -3.25
C PHE A 200 -3.80 -13.59 -3.83
N ASN A 201 -4.24 -14.65 -3.14
CA ASN A 201 -5.46 -15.39 -3.47
C ASN A 201 -6.71 -14.58 -3.13
N TYR A 202 -6.63 -13.75 -2.10
CA TYR A 202 -7.77 -12.97 -1.58
C TYR A 202 -7.59 -11.46 -1.75
N GLY A 203 -6.38 -10.99 -2.06
CA GLY A 203 -6.06 -9.57 -2.11
C GLY A 203 -6.07 -8.90 -0.73
N SER A 204 -6.24 -9.62 0.38
CA SER A 204 -6.36 -9.06 1.72
C SER A 204 -5.03 -9.01 2.46
N ALA A 205 -4.86 -8.03 3.35
CA ALA A 205 -3.83 -8.13 4.39
C ALA A 205 -4.38 -8.75 5.66
N LEU A 206 -3.52 -9.55 6.29
CA LEU A 206 -3.75 -10.14 7.58
C LEU A 206 -2.41 -10.38 8.28
N ALA A 207 -2.47 -10.58 9.60
CA ALA A 207 -1.31 -10.95 10.38
C ALA A 207 -1.35 -12.43 10.82
N ILE A 208 -0.28 -13.16 10.55
CA ILE A 208 -0.12 -14.58 10.91
C ILE A 208 1.14 -14.78 11.75
N ALA A 209 1.29 -15.93 12.42
CA ALA A 209 2.41 -16.15 13.33
C ALA A 209 3.76 -16.18 12.58
N LYS A 210 4.77 -15.48 13.13
CA LYS A 210 6.12 -15.32 12.57
C LYS A 210 6.86 -16.64 12.33
N THR A 211 6.41 -17.73 12.96
CA THR A 211 6.92 -19.10 12.80
C THR A 211 6.46 -19.79 11.52
N HIS A 212 5.49 -19.25 10.77
CA HIS A 212 5.07 -19.84 9.50
C HIS A 212 6.11 -19.54 8.42
N SER A 213 6.35 -20.51 7.53
CA SER A 213 7.15 -20.29 6.32
C SER A 213 6.23 -19.77 5.21
N CYS A 214 6.49 -18.57 4.71
CA CYS A 214 5.69 -17.93 3.66
C CYS A 214 6.55 -17.29 2.59
N CYS A 215 5.94 -16.87 1.48
CA CYS A 215 6.63 -16.29 0.35
C CYS A 215 7.19 -14.91 0.70
N ILE A 216 8.21 -14.46 -0.02
CA ILE A 216 8.77 -13.11 0.06
C ILE A 216 8.80 -12.53 -1.35
N ARG A 217 8.52 -11.23 -1.50
CA ARG A 217 8.88 -10.45 -2.69
C ARG A 217 9.53 -9.18 -2.21
N ILE A 218 10.74 -8.91 -2.68
CA ILE A 218 11.52 -7.75 -2.23
C ILE A 218 11.20 -6.51 -3.05
N VAL A 219 11.46 -5.38 -2.41
CA VAL A 219 11.31 -4.07 -2.99
C VAL A 219 12.55 -3.24 -2.71
N ARG A 220 12.80 -2.24 -3.56
CA ARG A 220 13.80 -1.21 -3.33
C ARG A 220 13.28 0.16 -3.77
N GLY A 221 14.04 1.20 -3.45
CA GLY A 221 13.66 2.60 -3.62
C GLY A 221 13.25 3.26 -2.32
N GLN A 222 13.13 4.59 -2.35
CA GLN A 222 12.82 5.39 -1.18
C GLN A 222 11.48 4.96 -0.56
N ARG A 223 11.49 4.69 0.75
CA ARG A 223 10.26 4.58 1.56
C ARG A 223 9.61 5.96 1.58
N ARG A 224 8.81 6.27 0.57
CA ARG A 224 8.02 7.50 0.54
C ARG A 224 6.91 7.33 1.58
N LEU A 225 7.20 7.76 2.82
CA LEU A 225 6.33 8.25 3.90
C LEU A 225 4.86 7.75 4.03
N LEU A 226 4.49 6.58 3.52
CA LEU A 226 3.17 5.97 3.76
C LEU A 226 2.99 5.56 5.23
N ASP A 227 4.05 5.53 6.04
CA ASP A 227 4.05 4.99 7.40
C ASP A 227 4.11 6.05 8.52
N ASN A 228 4.24 7.34 8.22
CA ASN A 228 4.41 8.39 9.25
C ASN A 228 3.19 9.32 9.36
N SER A 229 2.68 9.46 10.58
CA SER A 229 1.64 10.44 10.94
C SER A 229 2.12 11.90 10.89
N ASP A 230 3.42 12.13 10.80
CA ASP A 230 4.02 13.48 10.67
C ASP A 230 3.60 14.22 9.38
N ASN A 231 2.88 13.53 8.50
CA ASN A 231 2.41 14.02 7.21
C ASN A 231 0.95 14.48 7.23
N LEU A 232 0.28 14.39 8.38
CA LEU A 232 -1.12 14.77 8.54
C LEU A 232 -1.23 16.22 9.02
N LEU A 233 -2.01 17.03 8.30
CA LEU A 233 -2.26 18.43 8.60
C LEU A 233 -3.75 18.67 8.83
N ILE A 234 -4.12 19.23 9.98
CA ILE A 234 -5.52 19.57 10.29
C ILE A 234 -5.94 20.82 9.50
N ASN A 235 -7.03 20.71 8.75
CA ASN A 235 -7.67 21.79 8.02
C ASN A 235 -8.98 22.18 8.70
N ASN A 236 -9.06 23.43 9.19
CA ASN A 236 -10.28 24.04 9.74
C ASN A 236 -11.00 23.24 10.84
N GLY A 237 -10.32 22.28 11.48
CA GLY A 237 -10.85 21.44 12.54
C GLY A 237 -11.63 20.20 12.08
N GLU A 238 -12.16 20.17 10.85
CA GLU A 238 -13.06 19.09 10.38
C GLU A 238 -12.39 18.11 9.41
N ALA A 239 -11.34 18.54 8.70
CA ALA A 239 -10.64 17.73 7.70
C ALA A 239 -9.14 17.60 8.03
N VAL A 240 -8.49 16.57 7.50
CA VAL A 240 -7.05 16.35 7.60
C VAL A 240 -6.46 16.06 6.22
N THR A 241 -5.40 16.77 5.84
CA THR A 241 -4.65 16.50 4.61
C THR A 241 -3.45 15.63 4.92
N ASP A 242 -3.30 14.54 4.17
CA ASP A 242 -2.07 13.78 4.08
C ASP A 242 -1.20 14.35 2.96
N ILE A 243 -0.10 15.02 3.32
CA ILE A 243 0.79 15.68 2.36
C ILE A 243 1.58 14.68 1.49
N CYS A 244 1.68 13.42 1.90
CA CYS A 244 2.37 12.40 1.11
C CYS A 244 1.50 11.93 -0.03
N THR A 245 0.25 11.57 0.28
CA THR A 245 -0.69 11.03 -0.70
C THR A 245 -1.43 12.11 -1.47
N GLY A 246 -1.48 13.33 -0.92
CA GLY A 246 -2.27 14.44 -1.44
C GLY A 246 -3.76 14.31 -1.12
N LEU A 247 -4.16 13.28 -0.38
CA LEU A 247 -5.56 13.03 -0.01
C LEU A 247 -5.97 13.92 1.17
N MET A 248 -7.25 14.28 1.18
CA MET A 248 -7.88 14.95 2.30
C MET A 248 -8.99 14.06 2.85
N TRP A 249 -9.06 13.96 4.17
CA TRP A 249 -9.92 13.04 4.88
C TRP A 249 -10.82 13.79 5.86
N GLN A 250 -12.04 13.27 6.05
CA GLN A 250 -12.90 13.66 7.15
C GLN A 250 -12.28 13.18 8.46
N ARG A 251 -12.24 14.04 9.49
CA ARG A 251 -11.66 13.68 10.80
C ARG A 251 -12.63 12.94 11.71
N GLU A 252 -13.86 13.43 11.78
CA GLU A 252 -14.89 12.86 12.64
C GLU A 252 -15.63 11.73 11.94
N SER A 253 -15.57 10.54 12.52
CA SER A 253 -16.49 9.47 12.14
C SER A 253 -17.83 9.67 12.85
N LEU A 254 -18.86 10.06 12.11
CA LEU A 254 -20.22 10.11 12.65
C LEU A 254 -20.67 8.68 13.02
N ALA A 255 -21.19 8.49 14.23
CA ALA A 255 -21.52 7.17 14.79
C ALA A 255 -22.75 6.47 14.15
N LEU A 256 -23.06 6.74 12.89
CA LEU A 256 -24.19 6.16 12.17
C LEU A 256 -23.69 5.16 11.13
N LYS A 257 -23.94 3.87 11.38
CA LYS A 257 -23.73 2.81 10.40
C LYS A 257 -24.60 3.07 9.17
N LYS A 258 -23.99 2.96 7.98
CA LYS A 258 -24.64 3.12 6.68
C LYS A 258 -24.54 1.83 5.88
N THR A 259 -25.52 1.58 5.02
CA THR A 259 -25.34 0.65 3.91
C THR A 259 -24.25 1.18 2.98
N TRP A 260 -23.67 0.33 2.15
CA TRP A 260 -22.63 0.76 1.22
C TRP A 260 -23.12 1.85 0.25
N GLN A 261 -24.31 1.67 -0.34
CA GLN A 261 -24.96 2.68 -1.17
C GLN A 261 -25.11 4.03 -0.44
N SER A 262 -25.68 4.02 0.77
CA SER A 262 -25.87 5.26 1.54
C SER A 262 -24.56 5.88 2.05
N ALA A 263 -23.48 5.11 2.15
CA ALA A 263 -22.14 5.62 2.47
C ALA A 263 -21.54 6.36 1.27
N ILE A 264 -21.65 5.79 0.06
CA ILE A 264 -21.26 6.45 -1.19
C ILE A 264 -22.06 7.76 -1.36
N GLU A 265 -23.38 7.69 -1.28
CA GLU A 265 -24.27 8.86 -1.41
C GLU A 265 -23.97 9.93 -0.36
N TYR A 266 -23.62 9.53 0.87
CA TYR A 266 -23.22 10.47 1.91
C TYR A 266 -21.97 11.27 1.50
N CYS A 267 -20.94 10.59 0.99
CA CYS A 267 -19.71 11.24 0.57
C CYS A 267 -19.94 12.16 -0.63
N GLU A 268 -20.63 11.71 -1.68
CA GLU A 268 -20.87 12.52 -2.90
C GLU A 268 -21.70 13.80 -2.63
N ASN A 269 -22.52 13.80 -1.58
CA ASN A 269 -23.33 14.96 -1.19
C ASN A 269 -22.69 15.80 -0.08
N LEU A 270 -21.49 15.43 0.40
CA LEU A 270 -20.84 16.09 1.51
C LEU A 270 -20.24 17.42 1.07
N SER A 271 -20.57 18.49 1.81
CA SER A 271 -19.91 19.79 1.70
C SER A 271 -19.30 20.13 3.06
N MET A 272 -17.97 20.09 3.15
CA MET A 272 -17.23 20.25 4.40
C MET A 272 -15.91 20.96 4.16
N SER A 273 -15.48 21.82 5.10
CA SER A 273 -14.22 22.56 5.00
C SER A 273 -14.03 23.36 3.70
N GLY A 274 -15.12 23.73 3.02
CA GLY A 274 -15.10 24.47 1.75
C GLY A 274 -15.01 23.61 0.49
N TYR A 275 -15.04 22.28 0.62
CA TYR A 275 -14.96 21.31 -0.47
C TYR A 275 -16.26 20.53 -0.62
N ASN A 276 -16.60 20.18 -1.86
CA ASN A 276 -17.82 19.46 -2.25
C ASN A 276 -17.54 18.30 -3.23
N ASP A 277 -16.28 17.90 -3.34
CA ASP A 277 -15.75 16.81 -4.16
C ASP A 277 -15.31 15.61 -3.30
N TRP A 278 -15.93 15.47 -2.13
CA TRP A 278 -15.74 14.34 -1.25
C TRP A 278 -16.28 13.07 -1.90
N ARG A 279 -15.56 11.96 -1.72
CA ARG A 279 -15.95 10.64 -2.21
C ARG A 279 -15.58 9.56 -1.20
N LEU A 280 -16.21 8.40 -1.33
CA LEU A 280 -15.78 7.23 -0.57
C LEU A 280 -14.38 6.79 -1.08
N PRO A 281 -13.40 6.55 -0.19
CA PRO A 281 -12.03 6.22 -0.59
C PRO A 281 -11.96 4.82 -1.18
N THR A 282 -11.01 4.59 -2.10
CA THR A 282 -10.72 3.21 -2.54
C THR A 282 -10.09 2.41 -1.38
N LEU A 283 -10.07 1.08 -1.49
CA LEU A 283 -9.50 0.25 -0.42
C LEU A 283 -8.03 0.61 -0.15
N LYS A 284 -7.25 0.88 -1.20
CA LYS A 284 -5.83 1.25 -1.05
C LYS A 284 -5.65 2.62 -0.42
N GLU A 285 -6.52 3.57 -0.75
CA GLU A 285 -6.54 4.89 -0.11
C GLU A 285 -6.91 4.77 1.36
N LEU A 286 -8.00 4.07 1.70
CA LEU A 286 -8.45 3.90 3.09
C LEU A 286 -7.38 3.24 3.96
N ARG A 287 -6.59 2.34 3.37
CA ARG A 287 -5.47 1.70 4.06
C ARG A 287 -4.28 2.62 4.32
N SER A 288 -4.12 3.70 3.58
CA SER A 288 -3.00 4.62 3.78
C SER A 288 -3.04 5.28 5.16
N ILE A 289 -4.23 5.48 5.72
CA ILE A 289 -4.44 6.07 7.05
C ILE A 289 -4.45 5.04 8.19
N VAL A 290 -4.33 3.74 7.89
CA VAL A 290 -4.21 2.69 8.92
C VAL A 290 -2.84 2.78 9.58
N ASP A 291 -2.84 2.81 10.91
CA ASP A 291 -1.64 2.82 11.74
C ASP A 291 -1.40 1.41 12.32
N LEU A 292 -0.59 0.61 11.61
CA LEU A 292 -0.29 -0.77 12.01
C LEU A 292 0.70 -0.88 13.18
N SER A 293 1.23 0.25 13.68
CA SER A 293 1.97 0.31 14.95
C SER A 293 1.03 0.31 16.16
N LYS A 294 -0.29 0.44 15.93
CA LYS A 294 -1.34 0.45 16.95
C LYS A 294 -2.36 -0.65 16.69
N SER A 295 -3.11 -0.97 17.74
CA SER A 295 -4.25 -1.90 17.67
C SER A 295 -5.29 -1.44 18.68
N GLY A 296 -6.57 -1.44 18.27
CA GLY A 296 -7.69 -1.01 19.11
C GLY A 296 -7.67 0.46 19.54
N PRO A 297 -7.64 1.46 18.63
CA PRO A 297 -7.73 1.37 17.17
C PRO A 297 -6.37 1.35 16.43
N ALA A 298 -6.37 0.83 15.22
CA ALA A 298 -5.28 0.90 14.24
C ALA A 298 -5.40 2.17 13.37
N ILE A 299 -5.61 3.33 14.01
CA ILE A 299 -5.67 4.66 13.39
C ILE A 299 -5.11 5.71 14.34
N ASN A 300 -4.63 6.84 13.85
CA ASN A 300 -4.16 7.91 14.71
C ASN A 300 -5.33 8.76 15.26
N GLU A 301 -5.63 8.57 16.55
CA GLU A 301 -6.74 9.25 17.24
C GLU A 301 -6.57 10.76 17.44
N GLU A 302 -5.36 11.30 17.26
CA GLU A 302 -5.12 12.75 17.28
C GLU A 302 -5.74 13.45 16.05
N PHE A 303 -5.66 12.77 14.89
CA PHE A 303 -6.15 13.29 13.63
C PHE A 303 -7.58 12.84 13.32
N PHE A 304 -7.92 11.61 13.68
CA PHE A 304 -9.22 10.99 13.42
C PHE A 304 -9.90 10.63 14.73
N TYR A 305 -11.07 11.16 15.02
CA TYR A 305 -11.73 10.98 16.32
C TYR A 305 -13.17 10.47 16.17
N ASN A 306 -13.73 9.97 17.27
CA ASN A 306 -15.02 9.27 17.32
C ASN A 306 -15.10 8.04 16.39
N ASN A 307 -13.94 7.46 16.05
CA ASN A 307 -13.89 6.25 15.23
C ASN A 307 -14.49 5.05 15.98
N MET A 308 -15.34 4.31 15.27
CA MET A 308 -15.75 2.99 15.70
C MET A 308 -14.60 2.01 15.50
N LEU A 309 -14.43 1.04 16.41
CA LEU A 309 -13.54 -0.11 16.21
C LEU A 309 -14.17 -1.15 15.28
N ASP A 310 -14.81 -0.71 14.19
CA ASP A 310 -15.65 -1.50 13.30
C ASP A 310 -15.17 -1.38 11.84
N PHE A 311 -15.92 -1.97 10.91
CA PHE A 311 -15.65 -1.99 9.49
C PHE A 311 -16.06 -0.68 8.80
N TYR A 312 -15.11 -0.11 8.05
CA TYR A 312 -15.30 1.10 7.26
C TYR A 312 -15.27 0.76 5.78
N TRP A 313 -16.34 1.14 5.07
CA TRP A 313 -16.48 0.87 3.65
C TRP A 313 -15.40 1.56 2.81
N ALA A 314 -14.88 0.82 1.83
CA ALA A 314 -14.21 1.37 0.67
C ALA A 314 -15.18 1.47 -0.52
N SER A 315 -14.88 2.31 -1.51
CA SER A 315 -15.58 2.38 -2.79
C SER A 315 -15.26 1.21 -3.72
N THR A 316 -14.22 0.42 -3.39
CA THR A 316 -13.81 -0.79 -4.11
C THR A 316 -14.78 -1.93 -3.80
N SER A 317 -15.44 -2.46 -4.82
CA SER A 317 -16.40 -3.57 -4.70
C SER A 317 -15.72 -4.95 -4.79
N VAL A 318 -16.38 -6.00 -4.29
CA VAL A 318 -15.88 -7.38 -4.34
C VAL A 318 -16.40 -8.07 -5.61
N MET A 319 -15.56 -8.17 -6.64
CA MET A 319 -15.96 -8.75 -7.94
C MET A 319 -16.50 -10.18 -7.87
N SER A 320 -16.06 -10.99 -6.89
CA SER A 320 -16.47 -12.40 -6.76
C SER A 320 -17.76 -12.60 -5.97
N HIS A 321 -18.27 -11.55 -5.31
CA HIS A 321 -19.44 -11.62 -4.43
C HIS A 321 -20.31 -10.39 -4.62
N ASN A 322 -21.37 -10.54 -5.43
CA ASN A 322 -22.33 -9.47 -5.63
C ASN A 322 -22.91 -8.99 -4.28
N GLY A 323 -23.15 -7.68 -4.18
CA GLY A 323 -23.62 -7.05 -2.95
C GLY A 323 -22.58 -6.92 -1.83
N HIS A 324 -21.31 -7.21 -2.10
CA HIS A 324 -20.21 -6.99 -1.14
C HIS A 324 -19.24 -5.92 -1.65
N ALA A 325 -18.71 -5.14 -0.72
CA ALA A 325 -17.64 -4.20 -0.97
C ALA A 325 -16.51 -4.40 0.05
N TRP A 326 -15.31 -3.99 -0.35
CA TRP A 326 -14.16 -4.01 0.54
C TRP A 326 -14.28 -2.93 1.61
N GLY A 327 -13.43 -3.05 2.62
CA GLY A 327 -13.31 -2.06 3.67
C GLY A 327 -12.14 -2.40 4.58
N VAL A 328 -12.04 -1.66 5.67
CA VAL A 328 -11.00 -1.84 6.68
C VAL A 328 -11.63 -1.90 8.05
N LEU A 329 -11.24 -2.89 8.84
CA LEU A 329 -11.58 -2.98 10.26
C LEU A 329 -10.57 -2.18 11.08
N PHE A 330 -10.87 -0.93 11.44
CA PHE A 330 -9.96 -0.09 12.23
C PHE A 330 -9.70 -0.62 13.65
N GLY A 331 -10.49 -1.58 14.15
CA GLY A 331 -10.15 -2.28 15.39
C GLY A 331 -8.80 -3.02 15.34
N THR A 332 -8.45 -3.56 14.17
CA THR A 332 -7.25 -4.42 14.01
C THR A 332 -6.38 -4.08 12.81
N GLY A 333 -6.84 -3.24 11.87
CA GLY A 333 -6.17 -2.91 10.62
C GLY A 333 -6.30 -3.96 9.51
N ASN A 334 -7.17 -4.97 9.67
CA ASN A 334 -7.46 -5.97 8.64
C ASN A 334 -8.36 -5.40 7.55
N ASP A 335 -8.34 -6.04 6.37
CA ASP A 335 -9.37 -5.87 5.33
C ASP A 335 -10.56 -6.81 5.53
#